data_AF-A0A521GSE2-F1
#
_entry.id   AF-A0A521GSE2-F1
#
_cell.length_a   1.000
_cell.length_b   1.000
_cell.length_c   1.000
_cell.angle_alpha   90.00
_cell.angle_beta   90.00
_cell.angle_gamma   90.00
#
_symmetry.space_group_name_H-M   'P 1'
#
loop_
_entity.id
_entity.type
_entity.pdbx_description
1 polymer ?
#
loop_
_entity_poly.entity_id
_entity_poly.type
_entity_poly.pdbx_seq_one_letter_code
_entity_poly.pdbx_strand_id
1 'polypeptide(L)'
;MVSGTSSQRTGGFTIIEVLIVLAVAGLLLAILFYAVPAAQRNGRNYARKRMVGYITSQLPAYANDNIGKYPSNPTEICKFITNYLKDELGSTSCSPTYVGGEPDCVLVTGSRNISVCFRSAYTASHTYIGPYDEISIQMGHWCDTGSGDPITTWTSSGHPVGVFVVWTQLEPGVLYCLDNH
;
A
#
# COMPACT_ATOMS: atom_id res chain seq x y z
N MET A 1 40.95 39.33 -60.07
CA MET A 1 40.52 38.17 -59.27
C MET A 1 39.27 38.58 -58.50
N VAL A 2 38.09 38.15 -58.93
CA VAL A 2 36.83 38.36 -58.19
C VAL A 2 36.58 37.09 -57.40
N SER A 3 36.79 37.13 -56.09
CA SER A 3 36.36 36.06 -55.18
C SER A 3 34.85 36.16 -54.98
N GLY A 4 34.12 35.18 -55.51
CA GLY A 4 32.69 35.02 -55.23
C GLY A 4 32.48 34.56 -53.78
N THR A 5 31.81 35.39 -52.99
CA THR A 5 31.36 35.03 -51.65
C THR A 5 30.08 34.20 -51.74
N SER A 6 30.11 32.97 -51.25
CA SER A 6 28.93 32.10 -51.15
C SER A 6 27.95 32.68 -50.14
N SER A 7 26.84 33.25 -50.62
CA SER A 7 25.73 33.70 -49.78
C SER A 7 25.04 32.49 -49.15
N GLN A 8 25.32 32.25 -47.87
CA GLN A 8 24.62 31.25 -47.06
C GLN A 8 23.21 31.78 -46.77
N ARG A 9 22.18 31.11 -47.30
CA ARG A 9 20.80 31.44 -47.01
C ARG A 9 20.49 31.03 -45.57
N THR A 10 20.41 32.00 -44.67
CA THR A 10 19.89 31.79 -43.32
C THR A 10 18.38 31.56 -43.42
N GLY A 11 17.95 30.30 -43.49
CA GLY A 11 16.54 29.93 -43.41
C GLY A 11 16.01 30.22 -42.01
N GLY A 12 15.14 31.21 -41.87
CA GLY A 12 14.41 31.45 -40.63
C GLY A 12 13.28 30.42 -40.47
N PHE A 13 13.14 29.88 -39.26
CA PHE A 13 11.98 29.05 -38.89
C PHE A 13 10.69 29.88 -39.03
N THR A 14 9.67 29.30 -39.63
CA THR A 14 8.39 30.01 -39.82
C THR A 14 7.59 30.02 -38.52
N ILE A 15 6.85 31.12 -38.27
CA ILE A 15 5.98 31.22 -37.09
C ILE A 15 4.97 30.06 -37.05
N ILE A 16 4.42 29.68 -38.21
CA ILE A 16 3.46 28.57 -38.30
C ILE A 16 4.09 27.23 -37.90
N GLU A 17 5.36 26.99 -38.23
CA GLU A 17 6.08 25.77 -37.87
C GLU A 17 6.29 25.68 -36.36
N VAL A 18 6.68 26.79 -35.72
CA VAL A 18 6.79 26.84 -34.25
C VAL A 18 5.43 26.64 -33.59
N LEU A 19 4.35 27.20 -34.15
CA LEU A 19 3.00 27.04 -33.60
C LEU A 19 2.49 25.59 -33.65
N ILE A 20 2.76 24.87 -34.75
CA ILE A 20 2.38 23.46 -34.86
C ILE A 20 3.14 22.61 -33.83
N VAL A 21 4.45 22.86 -33.65
CA VAL A 21 5.26 22.12 -32.66
C VAL A 21 4.76 22.37 -31.25
N LEU A 22 4.44 23.62 -30.90
CA LEU A 22 3.89 23.94 -29.58
C LEU A 22 2.50 23.33 -29.37
N ALA A 23 1.66 23.26 -30.40
CA ALA A 23 0.34 22.64 -30.32
C ALA A 23 0.45 21.12 -30.04
N VAL A 24 1.32 20.41 -30.76
CA VAL A 24 1.54 18.97 -30.54
C VAL A 24 2.20 18.71 -29.18
N ALA A 25 3.19 19.52 -28.79
CA ALA A 25 3.82 19.42 -27.48
C ALA A 25 2.82 19.64 -26.34
N GLY A 26 1.95 20.64 -26.46
CA GLY A 26 0.89 20.91 -25.49
C GLY A 26 -0.11 19.76 -25.37
N LEU A 27 -0.51 19.15 -26.50
CA LEU A 27 -1.40 17.99 -26.49
C LEU A 27 -0.77 16.77 -25.81
N LEU A 28 0.50 16.48 -26.09
CA LEU A 28 1.21 15.37 -25.44
C LEU A 28 1.35 15.58 -23.94
N LEU A 29 1.68 16.80 -23.50
CA LEU A 29 1.77 17.15 -22.08
C LEU A 29 0.42 16.96 -21.36
N ALA A 30 -0.70 17.30 -22.00
CA ALA A 30 -2.03 17.09 -21.42
C ALA A 30 -2.32 15.61 -21.13
N ILE A 31 -1.99 14.71 -22.06
CA ILE A 31 -2.15 13.26 -21.86
C ILE A 31 -1.23 12.75 -20.73
N LEU A 32 0.03 13.19 -20.72
CA LEU A 32 0.99 12.77 -19.70
C LEU A 32 0.58 13.21 -18.30
N PHE A 33 0.10 14.44 -18.14
CA PHE A 33 -0.37 14.94 -16.85
C PHE A 33 -1.61 14.20 -16.34
N TYR A 34 -2.41 13.64 -17.23
CA TYR A 34 -3.51 12.76 -16.83
C TYR A 34 -3.03 11.34 -16.49
N ALA A 35 -2.20 10.73 -17.34
CA ALA A 35 -1.84 9.32 -17.25
C ALA A 35 -0.80 9.01 -16.16
N VAL A 36 0.22 9.86 -15.98
CA VAL A 36 1.30 9.63 -15.00
C VAL A 36 0.79 9.54 -13.55
N PRO A 37 -0.04 10.47 -13.04
CA PRO A 37 -0.53 10.34 -11.66
C PRO A 37 -1.41 9.09 -11.48
N ALA A 38 -2.18 8.70 -12.51
CA ALA A 38 -2.96 7.47 -12.48
C ALA A 38 -2.05 6.22 -12.41
N ALA A 39 -0.99 6.16 -13.20
CA ALA A 39 -0.01 5.07 -13.16
C ALA A 39 0.70 4.95 -11.80
N GLN A 40 1.07 6.09 -11.19
CA GLN A 40 1.68 6.11 -9.86
C GLN A 40 0.73 5.59 -8.78
N ARG A 41 -0.56 5.95 -8.83
CA ARG A 41 -1.59 5.41 -7.92
C ARG A 41 -1.73 3.91 -8.05
N ASN A 42 -1.80 3.41 -9.28
CA ASN A 42 -1.88 1.98 -9.56
C ASN A 42 -0.65 1.22 -9.02
N GLY A 43 0.54 1.78 -9.17
CA GLY A 43 1.78 1.22 -8.60
C GLY A 43 1.74 1.14 -7.07
N ARG A 44 1.30 2.20 -6.37
CA ARG A 44 1.14 2.19 -4.91
C ARG A 44 0.12 1.16 -4.45
N ASN A 45 -1.05 1.13 -5.08
CA ASN A 45 -2.10 0.17 -4.75
C ASN A 45 -1.64 -1.28 -4.97
N TYR A 46 -0.90 -1.56 -6.05
CA TYR A 46 -0.31 -2.88 -6.28
C TYR A 46 0.67 -3.25 -5.16
N ALA A 47 1.55 -2.33 -4.77
CA ALA A 47 2.51 -2.55 -3.70
C ALA A 47 1.84 -2.76 -2.33
N ARG A 48 0.68 -2.15 -2.07
CA ARG A 48 -0.14 -2.37 -0.85
C ARG A 48 -0.80 -3.76 -0.86
N LYS A 49 -1.47 -4.12 -1.96
CA LYS A 49 -2.10 -5.45 -2.13
C LYS A 49 -1.08 -6.58 -1.97
N ARG A 50 0.09 -6.44 -2.58
CA ARG A 50 1.18 -7.43 -2.47
C ARG A 50 1.62 -7.62 -1.02
N MET A 51 1.75 -6.54 -0.25
CA MET A 51 2.09 -6.65 1.17
C MET A 51 1.02 -7.33 2.00
N VAL A 52 -0.26 -7.02 1.76
CA VAL A 52 -1.39 -7.71 2.42
C VAL A 52 -1.33 -9.21 2.14
N GLY A 53 -1.15 -9.62 0.88
CA GLY A 53 -1.01 -11.03 0.51
C GLY A 53 0.22 -11.70 1.12
N TYR A 54 1.34 -10.98 1.19
CA TYR A 54 2.56 -11.50 1.80
C TYR A 54 2.43 -11.66 3.33
N ILE A 55 1.87 -10.68 4.03
CA ILE A 55 1.61 -10.79 5.47
C ILE A 55 0.65 -11.94 5.77
N THR A 56 -0.42 -12.06 4.97
CA THR A 56 -1.41 -13.15 5.07
C THR A 56 -0.74 -14.52 4.94
N SER A 57 0.24 -14.68 4.04
CA SER A 57 0.95 -15.95 3.86
C SER A 57 1.99 -16.24 4.94
N GLN A 58 2.54 -15.22 5.60
CA GLN A 58 3.55 -15.38 6.65
C GLN A 58 2.95 -15.58 8.05
N LEU A 59 1.72 -15.14 8.29
CA LEU A 59 1.04 -15.32 9.59
C LEU A 59 0.97 -16.80 10.04
N PRO A 60 0.59 -17.77 9.18
CA PRO A 60 0.59 -19.18 9.54
C PRO A 60 1.99 -19.71 9.89
N ALA A 61 3.04 -19.24 9.22
CA ALA A 61 4.42 -19.62 9.53
C ALA A 61 4.80 -19.15 10.94
N TYR A 62 4.47 -17.91 11.31
CA TYR A 62 4.64 -17.44 12.69
C TYR A 62 3.84 -18.29 13.68
N ALA A 63 2.58 -18.59 13.39
CA ALA A 63 1.75 -19.39 14.29
C ALA A 63 2.33 -20.80 14.51
N ASN A 64 2.85 -21.45 13.46
CA ASN A 64 3.51 -22.75 13.58
C ASN A 64 4.70 -22.72 14.56
N ASP A 65 5.50 -21.66 14.52
CA ASP A 65 6.66 -21.49 15.40
C ASP A 65 6.28 -21.03 16.82
N ASN A 66 5.05 -20.55 17.02
CA ASN A 66 4.56 -19.97 18.28
C ASN A 66 3.34 -20.71 18.87
N ILE A 67 3.27 -22.03 18.66
CA ILE A 67 2.26 -22.92 19.28
C ILE A 67 0.83 -22.49 18.89
N GLY A 68 0.62 -22.19 17.61
CA GLY A 68 -0.67 -21.78 17.05
C GLY A 68 -1.10 -20.36 17.44
N LYS A 69 -0.23 -19.56 18.08
CA LYS A 69 -0.54 -18.17 18.47
C LYS A 69 -0.05 -17.19 17.41
N TYR A 70 -0.91 -16.25 17.04
CA TYR A 70 -0.53 -15.10 16.24
C TYR A 70 0.04 -13.98 17.12
N PRO A 71 0.78 -13.01 16.52
CA PRO A 71 1.27 -11.85 17.25
C PRO A 71 0.11 -11.06 17.87
N SER A 72 0.24 -10.75 19.15
CA SER A 72 -0.86 -10.17 19.95
C SER A 72 -0.49 -8.88 20.69
N ASN A 73 0.79 -8.50 20.68
CA ASN A 73 1.31 -7.30 21.32
C ASN A 73 2.43 -6.68 20.49
N PRO A 74 2.74 -5.37 20.65
CA PRO A 74 3.77 -4.68 19.85
C PRO A 74 5.13 -5.39 19.75
N THR A 75 5.55 -6.10 20.79
CA THR A 75 6.83 -6.82 20.78
C THR A 75 6.79 -8.05 19.86
N GLU A 76 5.73 -8.85 19.95
CA GLU A 76 5.50 -10.00 19.06
C GLU A 76 5.32 -9.56 17.61
N ILE A 77 4.63 -8.44 17.40
CA ILE A 77 4.43 -7.84 16.09
C ILE A 77 5.77 -7.45 15.48
N CYS A 78 6.64 -6.79 16.25
CA CYS A 78 7.98 -6.47 15.77
C CYS A 78 8.80 -7.73 15.45
N LYS A 79 8.73 -8.78 16.27
CA LYS A 79 9.40 -10.06 15.97
C LYS A 79 8.88 -10.68 14.68
N PHE A 80 7.57 -10.66 14.46
CA PHE A 80 6.96 -11.15 13.22
C PHE A 80 7.52 -10.39 12.01
N ILE A 81 7.53 -9.06 12.07
CA ILE A 81 8.00 -8.21 10.98
C ILE A 81 9.49 -8.46 10.68
N THR A 82 10.35 -8.46 11.70
CA THR A 82 11.80 -8.60 11.49
C THR A 82 12.21 -10.00 11.06
N ASN A 83 11.47 -11.05 11.47
CA ASN A 83 11.88 -12.43 11.20
C ASN A 83 11.21 -13.01 9.96
N TYR A 84 9.94 -12.70 9.73
CA TYR A 84 9.13 -13.30 8.66
C TYR A 84 8.92 -12.37 7.47
N LEU A 85 9.00 -11.04 7.68
CA LEU A 85 8.73 -10.08 6.61
C LEU A 85 9.98 -9.47 5.95
N LYS A 86 11.17 -9.90 6.37
CA LYS A 86 12.46 -9.35 5.93
C LYS A 86 12.68 -9.40 4.40
N ASP A 87 12.14 -10.39 3.71
CA ASP A 87 12.39 -10.57 2.27
C ASP A 87 11.67 -9.50 1.44
N GLU A 88 10.54 -8.97 1.94
CA GLU A 88 9.78 -7.90 1.30
C GLU A 88 10.13 -6.49 1.83
N LEU A 89 10.52 -6.41 3.09
CA LEU A 89 10.77 -5.13 3.78
C LEU A 89 12.26 -4.74 3.82
N GLY A 90 13.15 -5.69 3.55
CA GLY A 90 14.59 -5.53 3.68
C GLY A 90 15.01 -5.38 5.15
N SER A 91 16.22 -4.85 5.36
CA SER A 91 16.69 -4.44 6.69
C SER A 91 15.76 -3.36 7.24
N THR A 92 14.96 -3.74 8.23
CA THR A 92 13.95 -2.86 8.80
C THR A 92 14.08 -2.75 10.31
N SER A 93 13.86 -1.54 10.83
CA SER A 93 13.65 -1.27 12.24
C SER A 93 12.15 -1.21 12.53
N CYS A 94 11.74 -1.92 13.59
CA CYS A 94 10.38 -1.90 14.09
C CYS A 94 10.36 -1.19 15.46
N SER A 95 9.48 -0.21 15.61
CA SER A 95 9.25 0.49 16.87
C SER A 95 7.76 0.48 17.20
N PRO A 96 7.36 0.13 18.43
CA PRO A 96 6.01 0.38 18.92
C PRO A 96 5.63 1.84 18.69
N THR A 97 4.40 2.06 18.27
CA THR A 97 3.84 3.39 18.06
C THR A 97 2.35 3.40 18.39
N TYR A 98 1.79 4.58 18.50
CA TYR A 98 0.35 4.78 18.51
C TYR A 98 -0.06 5.34 17.15
N VAL A 99 -0.74 4.54 16.31
CA VAL A 99 -1.39 5.06 15.09
C VAL A 99 -2.86 5.26 15.43
N GLY A 100 -3.41 6.44 15.13
CA GLY A 100 -4.83 6.73 15.35
C GLY A 100 -5.30 6.72 16.81
N GLY A 101 -4.38 6.67 17.79
CA GLY A 101 -4.71 6.58 19.22
C GLY A 101 -4.76 5.16 19.80
N GLU A 102 -4.30 4.15 19.04
CA GLU A 102 -4.37 2.74 19.46
C GLU A 102 -3.01 2.14 19.81
N PRO A 103 -2.91 1.33 20.89
CA PRO A 103 -1.64 0.87 21.46
C PRO A 103 -0.93 -0.26 20.70
N ASP A 104 -1.61 -0.91 19.75
CA ASP A 104 -1.15 -2.16 19.14
C ASP A 104 -0.62 -1.98 17.71
N CYS A 105 -0.01 -0.83 17.44
CA CYS A 105 0.62 -0.52 16.16
C CYS A 105 2.14 -0.45 16.28
N VAL A 106 2.81 -0.72 15.16
CA VAL A 106 4.25 -0.52 15.03
C VAL A 106 4.57 0.24 13.76
N LEU A 107 5.56 1.12 13.84
CA LEU A 107 6.17 1.74 12.66
C LEU A 107 7.29 0.84 12.17
N VAL A 108 7.19 0.47 10.91
CA VAL A 108 8.24 -0.23 10.18
C VAL A 108 8.97 0.82 9.36
N THR A 109 10.26 0.96 9.64
CA THR A 109 11.15 1.91 8.96
C THR A 109 12.26 1.14 8.27
N GLY A 110 12.60 1.50 7.03
CA GLY A 110 13.53 0.74 6.20
C GLY A 110 13.35 1.05 4.72
N SER A 111 13.37 0.03 3.86
CA SER A 111 13.13 0.18 2.41
C SER A 111 11.72 0.70 2.09
N ARG A 112 10.76 0.47 2.99
CA ARG A 112 9.40 1.02 2.92
C ARG A 112 9.00 1.47 4.32
N ASN A 113 8.36 2.64 4.40
CA ASN A 113 7.75 3.11 5.64
C ASN A 113 6.28 2.69 5.61
N ILE A 114 5.91 1.76 6.47
CA ILE A 114 4.52 1.33 6.63
C ILE A 114 4.17 1.23 8.11
N SER A 115 2.89 1.35 8.41
CA SER A 115 2.35 1.10 9.74
C SER A 115 1.68 -0.26 9.75
N VAL A 116 2.08 -1.15 10.65
CA VAL A 116 1.38 -2.42 10.87
C VAL A 116 0.65 -2.35 12.20
N CYS A 117 -0.66 -2.54 12.17
CA CYS A 117 -1.51 -2.49 13.35
C CYS A 117 -2.16 -3.84 13.58
N PHE A 118 -2.20 -4.30 14.83
CA PHE A 118 -2.94 -5.49 15.21
C PHE A 118 -4.17 -5.08 16.00
N ARG A 119 -5.32 -5.70 15.70
CA ARG A 119 -6.58 -5.42 16.37
C ARG A 119 -7.08 -6.69 17.06
N SER A 120 -7.50 -6.54 18.32
CA SER A 120 -8.09 -7.62 19.10
C SER A 120 -9.42 -8.11 18.50
N ALA A 121 -9.73 -9.39 18.73
CA ALA A 121 -10.89 -10.08 18.15
C ALA A 121 -12.26 -9.55 18.61
N TYR A 122 -12.33 -8.84 19.74
CA TYR A 122 -13.60 -8.51 20.40
C TYR A 122 -14.08 -7.07 20.21
N THR A 123 -13.17 -6.13 19.88
CA THR A 123 -13.47 -4.68 19.96
C THR A 123 -12.98 -3.89 18.76
N ALA A 124 -12.50 -4.55 17.71
CA ALA A 124 -12.04 -3.85 16.52
C ALA A 124 -13.25 -3.15 15.86
N SER A 125 -13.28 -1.82 15.92
CA SER A 125 -14.31 -1.05 15.24
C SER A 125 -14.14 -1.20 13.73
N HIS A 126 -15.16 -1.70 13.03
CA HIS A 126 -15.16 -1.78 11.57
C HIS A 126 -15.35 -0.41 10.90
N THR A 127 -15.70 0.61 11.69
CA THR A 127 -15.79 2.01 11.25
C THR A 127 -14.43 2.70 11.17
N TYR A 128 -13.37 2.13 11.76
CA TYR A 128 -12.04 2.70 11.65
C TYR A 128 -11.43 2.37 10.29
N ILE A 129 -11.26 3.39 9.48
CA ILE A 129 -10.54 3.30 8.21
C ILE A 129 -9.19 3.99 8.43
N GLY A 130 -8.14 3.18 8.57
CA GLY A 130 -6.78 3.68 8.77
C GLY A 130 -6.25 4.48 7.58
N PRO A 131 -5.18 5.27 7.75
CA PRO A 131 -4.57 6.03 6.68
C PRO A 131 -4.07 5.13 5.54
N TYR A 132 -3.88 5.73 4.37
CA TYR A 132 -3.14 5.10 3.28
C TYR A 132 -1.75 4.65 3.79
N ASP A 133 -1.37 3.40 3.54
CA ASP A 133 -0.15 2.72 4.02
C ASP A 133 -0.19 2.12 5.44
N GLU A 134 -1.35 2.13 6.11
CA GLU A 134 -1.60 1.21 7.24
C GLU A 134 -2.01 -0.17 6.72
N ILE A 135 -1.39 -1.21 7.29
CA ILE A 135 -1.83 -2.59 7.16
C ILE A 135 -2.33 -3.04 8.53
N SER A 136 -3.62 -3.37 8.60
CA SER A 136 -4.26 -3.82 9.83
C SER A 136 -4.50 -5.33 9.76
N ILE A 137 -4.15 -6.02 10.86
CA ILE A 137 -4.35 -7.45 11.05
C ILE A 137 -5.35 -7.62 12.19
N GLN A 138 -6.46 -8.30 11.97
CA GLN A 138 -7.49 -8.51 12.98
C GLN A 138 -7.77 -9.99 13.16
N MET A 139 -7.73 -10.46 14.42
CA MET A 139 -8.03 -11.85 14.76
C MET A 139 -9.54 -12.05 14.85
N GLY A 140 -10.06 -13.22 14.48
CA GLY A 140 -11.49 -13.53 14.60
C GLY A 140 -12.41 -12.75 13.65
N HIS A 141 -11.86 -12.20 12.57
CA HIS A 141 -12.56 -11.41 11.55
C HIS A 141 -12.29 -12.00 10.16
N TRP A 142 -13.15 -11.70 9.19
CA TRP A 142 -13.00 -12.10 7.78
C TRP A 142 -13.52 -11.02 6.83
N CYS A 143 -13.20 -11.13 5.54
CA CYS A 143 -13.73 -10.24 4.51
C CYS A 143 -15.23 -10.44 4.34
N ASP A 144 -16.00 -9.35 4.42
CA ASP A 144 -17.42 -9.37 4.10
C ASP A 144 -17.66 -8.65 2.77
N THR A 145 -18.49 -9.27 1.93
CA THR A 145 -18.87 -8.73 0.62
C THR A 145 -20.37 -8.50 0.50
N GLY A 146 -21.15 -8.84 1.53
CA GLY A 146 -22.62 -8.88 1.48
C GLY A 146 -23.33 -7.83 2.35
N SER A 147 -22.71 -7.34 3.43
CA SER A 147 -23.39 -6.48 4.42
C SER A 147 -23.15 -4.97 4.25
N GLY A 148 -22.25 -4.56 3.34
CA GLY A 148 -21.81 -3.18 3.19
C GLY A 148 -20.67 -2.77 4.12
N ASP A 149 -20.39 -3.57 5.14
CA ASP A 149 -19.13 -3.53 5.88
C ASP A 149 -18.10 -4.41 5.13
N PRO A 150 -16.91 -3.91 4.77
CA PRO A 150 -15.92 -4.73 4.09
C PRO A 150 -15.21 -5.75 5.02
N ILE A 151 -15.34 -5.61 6.34
CA ILE A 151 -14.75 -6.52 7.32
C ILE A 151 -15.82 -6.85 8.36
N THR A 152 -16.05 -8.14 8.62
CA THR A 152 -17.00 -8.55 9.65
C THR A 152 -16.33 -9.43 10.69
N THR A 153 -17.05 -9.70 11.78
CA THR A 153 -16.57 -10.46 12.94
C THR A 153 -17.52 -11.59 13.32
N TRP A 154 -17.02 -12.55 14.09
CA TRP A 154 -17.88 -13.59 14.64
C TRP A 154 -18.81 -12.97 15.68
N THR A 155 -20.11 -13.13 15.48
CA THR A 155 -21.16 -12.50 16.30
C THR A 155 -21.39 -13.17 17.66
N SER A 156 -20.56 -14.14 18.06
CA SER A 156 -20.76 -14.91 19.30
C SER A 156 -19.45 -15.24 20.02
N SER A 157 -19.56 -15.51 21.33
CA SER A 157 -18.50 -15.73 22.34
C SER A 157 -17.53 -16.91 22.09
N GLY A 158 -17.47 -17.42 20.86
CA GLY A 158 -16.52 -18.44 20.41
C GLY A 158 -15.94 -18.05 19.06
N HIS A 159 -14.99 -17.11 19.04
CA HIS A 159 -14.21 -16.83 17.84
C HIS A 159 -13.35 -18.08 17.52
N PRO A 160 -13.33 -18.58 16.28
CA PRO A 160 -12.46 -19.68 15.91
C PRO A 160 -11.01 -19.23 16.09
N VAL A 161 -10.29 -19.95 16.95
CA VAL A 161 -8.84 -19.81 17.06
C VAL A 161 -8.24 -20.10 15.69
N GLY A 162 -7.32 -19.26 15.23
CA GLY A 162 -6.73 -19.44 13.90
C GLY A 162 -7.25 -18.50 12.84
N VAL A 163 -8.46 -17.93 12.97
CA VAL A 163 -9.06 -17.06 11.95
C VAL A 163 -8.56 -15.62 12.06
N PHE A 164 -8.24 -15.01 10.92
CA PHE A 164 -7.78 -13.64 10.83
C PHE A 164 -8.10 -13.01 9.47
N VAL A 165 -8.13 -11.68 9.46
CA VAL A 165 -8.17 -10.85 8.25
C VAL A 165 -7.00 -9.88 8.27
N VAL A 166 -6.43 -9.63 7.11
CA VAL A 166 -5.42 -8.61 6.85
C VAL A 166 -5.99 -7.64 5.83
N TRP A 167 -5.93 -6.34 6.13
CA TRP A 167 -6.51 -5.34 5.24
C TRP A 167 -5.70 -4.05 5.18
N THR A 168 -5.96 -3.27 4.13
CA THR A 168 -5.38 -1.94 3.92
C THR A 168 -6.32 -1.07 3.10
N GLN A 169 -6.18 0.25 3.20
CA GLN A 169 -6.90 1.19 2.35
C GLN A 169 -6.14 1.44 1.04
N LEU A 170 -6.84 1.34 -0.09
CA LEU A 170 -6.34 1.67 -1.42
C LEU A 170 -6.83 3.05 -1.85
N GLU A 171 -6.09 3.72 -2.73
CA GLU A 171 -6.52 4.98 -3.33
C GLU A 171 -7.50 4.71 -4.50
N PRO A 172 -8.71 5.32 -4.56
CA PRO A 172 -9.22 6.42 -3.73
C PRO A 172 -10.28 5.99 -2.69
N GLY A 173 -9.85 5.33 -1.61
CA GLY A 173 -10.68 5.04 -0.43
C GLY A 173 -11.35 3.67 -0.40
N VAL A 174 -10.96 2.72 -1.25
CA VAL A 174 -11.50 1.35 -1.25
C VAL A 174 -10.70 0.48 -0.30
N LEU A 175 -11.37 -0.31 0.54
CA LEU A 175 -10.70 -1.27 1.41
C LEU A 175 -10.37 -2.55 0.64
N TYR A 176 -9.14 -3.02 0.80
CA TYR A 176 -8.72 -4.33 0.30
C TYR A 176 -8.41 -5.23 1.49
N CYS A 177 -9.05 -6.39 1.52
CA CYS A 177 -8.89 -7.36 2.59
C CYS A 177 -8.56 -8.74 2.00
N LEU A 178 -7.87 -9.55 2.78
CA LEU A 178 -7.67 -10.99 2.59
C LEU A 178 -7.81 -11.66 3.95
N ASP A 179 -8.44 -12.82 4.00
CA ASP A 179 -8.60 -13.60 5.22
C ASP A 179 -8.23 -15.06 4.97
N ASN A 180 -8.33 -15.87 6.03
CA ASN A 180 -8.07 -17.30 6.00
C ASN A 180 -9.31 -18.15 6.39
N HIS A 181 -10.52 -17.58 6.29
CA HIS A 181 -11.77 -18.24 6.63
C HIS A 181 -12.34 -19.08 5.47
#